data_AF-A0AAV1GC62-F1
#
_entry.id   AF-A0AAV1GC62-F1
#
_cell.length_a   1.000
_cell.length_b   1.000
_cell.length_c   1.000
_cell.angle_alpha   90.00
_cell.angle_beta   90.00
_cell.angle_gamma   90.00
#
_symmetry.space_group_name_H-M   'P 1'
#
loop_
_entity.id
_entity.type
_entity.pdbx_description
1 polymer ?
#
loop_
_entity_poly.entity_id
_entity_poly.type
_entity_poly.pdbx_seq_one_letter_code
_entity_poly.pdbx_strand_id
1 'polypeptide(L)'
;MSRYFTLWVSLLVLSPFLLDANAIECSEKETLLNPITRTVTQLSDCLMECTGMMYIRKLQLQDNHNIRLTDSIEGDLGEYCWSTELKCTVGESFQRAYVVLPVDTSAVRHENLEVKTTSPTATPLHAHSNPTTVAESCGLRYDVTQHFSGATEGTSFCVQVGTLQDVLGDKVLKCPPFLVTFWQRSPNQFIQGGVR
;
A
#
# COMPACT_ATOMS: atom_id res chain seq x y z
N MET A 1 -55.06 29.13 8.81
CA MET A 1 -54.86 27.95 9.67
C MET A 1 -55.34 26.74 8.88
N SER A 2 -54.62 25.66 8.60
CA SER A 2 -53.23 25.25 8.72
C SER A 2 -53.08 24.15 7.66
N ARG A 3 -52.17 24.31 6.69
CA ARG A 3 -51.86 23.31 5.65
C ARG A 3 -50.43 22.83 5.87
N TYR A 4 -50.23 21.96 6.84
CA TYR A 4 -48.99 21.23 7.04
C TYR A 4 -49.36 19.91 7.70
N PHE A 5 -48.78 18.82 7.18
CA PHE A 5 -48.74 17.44 7.71
C PHE A 5 -49.18 16.42 6.67
N THR A 6 -48.32 16.17 5.68
CA THR A 6 -48.07 14.84 5.10
C THR A 6 -46.99 15.01 4.04
N LEU A 7 -45.72 14.92 4.44
CA LEU A 7 -44.59 14.79 3.51
C LEU A 7 -43.34 14.30 4.25
N TRP A 8 -43.46 13.22 5.05
CA TRP A 8 -42.31 12.60 5.72
C TRP A 8 -42.49 11.09 5.83
N VAL A 9 -42.58 10.39 4.68
CA VAL A 9 -42.40 8.93 4.62
C VAL A 9 -41.72 8.56 3.29
N SER A 10 -40.43 8.88 3.13
CA SER A 10 -39.63 8.35 2.02
C SER A 10 -38.10 8.49 2.19
N LEU A 11 -37.58 8.55 3.42
CA LEU A 11 -36.14 8.82 3.65
C LEU A 11 -35.44 7.79 4.55
N LEU A 12 -35.90 6.53 4.56
CA LEU A 12 -35.31 5.47 5.39
C LEU A 12 -35.07 4.15 4.64
N VAL A 13 -34.66 4.21 3.37
CA VAL A 13 -34.02 3.06 2.69
C VAL A 13 -32.90 3.56 1.78
N LEU A 14 -31.89 4.18 2.37
CA LEU A 14 -30.54 4.19 1.80
C LEU A 14 -29.74 3.17 2.60
N SER A 15 -29.93 1.90 2.26
CA SER A 15 -29.00 0.85 2.63
C SER A 15 -27.61 1.27 2.17
N PRO A 16 -26.61 1.42 3.05
CA PRO A 16 -25.26 1.54 2.59
C PRO A 16 -24.94 0.20 1.93
N PHE A 17 -24.63 0.22 0.64
CA PHE A 17 -23.80 -0.82 0.05
C PHE A 17 -22.48 -0.79 0.83
N LEU A 18 -22.42 -1.55 1.92
CA LEU A 18 -21.16 -2.00 2.46
C LEU A 18 -20.62 -2.93 1.39
N LEU A 19 -19.83 -2.35 0.49
CA LEU A 19 -18.78 -3.09 -0.18
C LEU A 19 -17.94 -3.68 0.96
N ASP A 20 -18.22 -4.92 1.34
CA ASP A 20 -17.24 -5.80 1.94
C ASP A 20 -16.13 -5.91 0.88
N ALA A 21 -15.22 -4.94 0.89
CA ALA A 21 -13.90 -5.12 0.35
C ALA A 21 -13.36 -6.28 1.19
N ASN A 22 -13.33 -7.48 0.61
CA ASN A 22 -12.81 -8.70 1.24
C ASN A 22 -11.43 -8.40 1.82
N ALA A 23 -11.39 -7.97 3.08
CA ALA A 23 -10.16 -7.74 3.79
C ALA A 23 -9.54 -9.12 3.98
N ILE A 24 -8.36 -9.31 3.41
CA ILE A 24 -7.63 -10.58 3.54
C ILE A 24 -7.32 -10.74 5.03
N GLU A 25 -8.04 -11.63 5.71
CA GLU A 25 -7.80 -12.00 7.09
C GLU A 25 -6.77 -13.14 7.12
N CYS A 26 -5.69 -12.92 7.86
CA CYS A 26 -4.53 -13.81 7.82
C CYS A 26 -4.74 -15.04 8.70
N SER A 27 -4.84 -16.20 8.03
CA SER A 27 -4.87 -17.53 8.64
C SER A 27 -3.49 -18.21 8.64
N GLU A 28 -2.49 -17.63 7.97
CA GLU A 28 -1.19 -18.26 7.77
C GLU A 28 -0.35 -18.26 9.05
N LYS A 29 -0.06 -19.46 9.54
CA LYS A 29 0.81 -19.71 10.69
C LYS A 29 2.27 -19.56 10.23
N GLU A 30 2.84 -18.36 10.34
CA GLU A 30 4.29 -18.19 10.24
C GLU A 30 4.97 -19.21 11.18
N THR A 31 5.73 -20.14 10.60
CA THR A 31 6.64 -20.97 11.37
C THR A 31 7.62 -20.04 12.07
N LEU A 32 7.48 -19.97 13.40
CA LEU A 32 8.34 -19.17 14.26
C LEU A 32 9.81 -19.40 13.88
N LEU A 33 10.44 -18.30 13.45
CA LEU A 33 11.89 -18.10 13.38
C LEU A 33 12.64 -19.17 12.57
N ASN A 34 12.49 -19.15 11.25
CA ASN A 34 13.67 -19.43 10.44
C ASN A 34 14.63 -18.24 10.61
N PRO A 35 15.89 -18.47 11.03
CA PRO A 35 16.86 -17.39 11.12
C PRO A 35 16.89 -16.68 9.78
N ILE A 36 16.75 -15.35 9.80
CA ILE A 36 16.90 -14.47 8.64
C ILE A 36 18.12 -15.00 7.87
N THR A 37 17.87 -15.68 6.76
CA THR A 37 18.92 -16.04 5.82
C THR A 37 19.53 -14.71 5.46
N ARG A 38 20.79 -14.50 5.86
CA ARG A 38 21.56 -13.28 5.67
C ARG A 38 21.85 -13.07 4.18
N THR A 39 20.81 -12.80 3.42
CA THR A 39 20.79 -11.77 2.41
C THR A 39 19.85 -10.72 2.99
N VAL A 40 20.32 -10.02 4.03
CA VAL A 40 19.84 -8.64 4.20
C VAL A 40 20.38 -7.95 2.97
N THR A 41 19.61 -7.99 1.87
CA THR A 41 19.76 -7.02 0.79
C THR A 41 19.75 -5.68 1.52
N GLN A 42 20.89 -5.00 1.44
CA GLN A 42 21.12 -3.76 2.15
C GLN A 42 19.93 -2.85 1.81
N LEU A 43 19.07 -2.57 2.80
CA LEU A 43 17.89 -1.73 2.60
C LEU A 43 18.37 -0.44 1.94
N SER A 44 17.73 -0.04 0.85
CA SER A 44 18.14 1.18 0.16
C SER A 44 18.09 2.38 1.12
N ASP A 45 18.99 3.35 0.92
CA ASP A 45 19.02 4.56 1.76
C ASP A 45 17.65 5.27 1.77
N CYS A 46 16.93 5.27 0.64
CA CYS A 46 15.58 5.82 0.55
C CYS A 46 14.57 5.08 1.44
N LEU A 47 14.63 3.75 1.52
CA LEU A 47 13.72 2.96 2.35
C LEU A 47 14.00 3.20 3.84
N MET A 48 15.27 3.27 4.23
CA MET A 48 15.68 3.61 5.60
C MET A 48 15.22 5.02 6.01
N GLU A 49 15.46 6.01 5.16
CA GLU A 49 15.03 7.39 5.39
C GLU A 49 13.50 7.48 5.49
N CYS A 50 12.80 6.84 4.55
CA CYS A 50 11.35 6.83 4.57
C CYS A 50 10.79 6.15 5.82
N THR A 51 11.40 5.05 6.28
CA THR A 51 10.98 4.36 7.51
C THR A 51 11.04 5.29 8.72
N GLY A 52 12.10 6.09 8.86
CA GLY A 52 12.23 7.08 9.93
C GLY A 52 11.13 8.14 9.87
N MET A 53 10.87 8.68 8.67
CA MET A 53 9.83 9.69 8.46
C MET A 53 8.42 9.15 8.68
N MET A 54 8.16 7.93 8.24
CA MET A 54 6.90 7.23 8.46
C MET A 54 6.66 6.95 9.94
N TYR A 55 7.69 6.58 10.70
CA TYR A 55 7.58 6.40 12.14
C TYR A 55 7.14 7.68 12.85
N ILE A 56 7.74 8.82 12.50
CA ILE A 56 7.35 10.13 13.03
C ILE A 56 5.88 10.44 12.66
N ARG A 57 5.49 10.25 11.40
CA ARG A 57 4.11 10.48 10.95
C ARG A 57 3.11 9.56 11.64
N LYS A 58 3.46 8.30 11.85
CA LYS A 58 2.63 7.32 12.56
C LYS A 58 2.30 7.81 13.97
N LEU A 59 3.30 8.32 14.70
CA LEU A 59 3.10 8.90 16.03
C LEU A 59 2.23 10.15 15.99
N GLN A 60 2.45 11.05 15.03
CA GLN A 60 1.68 12.30 14.88
C GLN A 60 0.21 12.04 14.55
N LEU A 61 -0.06 11.05 13.70
CA LEU A 61 -1.42 10.68 13.26
C LEU A 61 -2.10 9.69 14.21
N GLN A 62 -1.40 9.23 15.26
CA GLN A 62 -1.85 8.13 16.14
C GLN A 62 -2.25 6.89 15.34
N ASP A 63 -1.56 6.66 14.22
CA ASP A 63 -1.83 5.53 13.35
C ASP A 63 -1.34 4.24 14.05
N ASN A 64 -2.26 3.28 14.23
CA ASN A 64 -2.01 2.02 14.90
C ASN A 64 -1.80 0.84 13.93
N HIS A 65 -1.80 1.07 12.62
CA HIS A 65 -1.55 0.03 11.63
C HIS A 65 -0.12 -0.49 11.71
N ASN A 66 0.07 -1.79 11.50
CA ASN A 66 1.38 -2.37 11.24
C ASN A 66 1.76 -2.07 9.78
N ILE A 67 2.96 -1.54 9.58
CA ILE A 67 3.42 -1.06 8.28
C ILE A 67 4.64 -1.87 7.86
N ARG A 68 4.60 -2.42 6.64
CA ARG A 68 5.69 -3.21 6.07
C ARG A 68 6.16 -2.55 4.78
N LEU A 69 7.47 -2.45 4.61
CA LEU A 69 8.11 -1.91 3.41
C LEU A 69 8.84 -3.04 2.69
N THR A 70 8.66 -3.14 1.39
CA THR A 70 9.22 -4.21 0.55
C THR A 70 9.86 -3.59 -0.70
N ASP A 71 11.15 -3.84 -0.89
CA ASP A 71 11.86 -3.42 -2.12
C ASP A 71 11.24 -4.10 -3.36
N SER A 72 11.30 -3.41 -4.50
CA SER A 72 10.97 -4.01 -5.80
C SER A 72 12.01 -5.02 -6.25
N ILE A 73 11.57 -6.00 -7.02
CA ILE A 73 12.42 -6.85 -7.85
C ILE A 73 12.42 -6.26 -9.27
N GLU A 74 13.59 -6.10 -9.88
CA GLU A 74 13.70 -5.63 -11.27
C GLU A 74 13.06 -6.65 -12.23
N GLY A 75 12.15 -6.16 -13.08
CA GLY A 75 11.44 -6.94 -14.10
C GLY A 75 12.06 -6.77 -15.49
N ASP A 76 11.21 -6.73 -16.52
CA ASP A 76 11.65 -6.33 -17.87
C ASP A 76 12.02 -4.83 -17.90
N LEU A 77 12.57 -4.33 -19.01
CA LEU A 77 13.15 -2.97 -19.16
C LEU A 77 12.37 -1.84 -18.43
N GLY A 78 12.89 -1.42 -17.26
CA GLY A 78 12.34 -0.33 -16.44
C GLY A 78 11.10 -0.71 -15.61
N GLU A 79 10.84 -2.01 -15.44
CA GLU A 79 9.79 -2.53 -14.60
C GLU A 79 10.27 -2.84 -13.19
N TYR A 80 9.40 -2.57 -12.23
CA TYR A 80 9.59 -2.83 -10.82
C TYR A 80 8.42 -3.69 -10.33
N CYS A 81 8.73 -4.88 -9.83
CA CYS A 81 7.77 -5.92 -9.53
C CYS A 81 7.76 -6.32 -8.06
N TRP A 82 6.58 -6.74 -7.59
CA TRP A 82 6.36 -7.34 -6.29
C TRP A 82 5.50 -8.59 -6.44
N SER A 83 5.69 -9.57 -5.54
CA SER A 83 4.72 -10.63 -5.39
C SER A 83 3.40 -10.05 -4.87
N THR A 84 2.28 -10.45 -5.46
CA THR A 84 0.95 -10.12 -4.91
C THR A 84 0.63 -10.93 -3.66
N GLU A 85 1.36 -12.02 -3.43
CA GLU A 85 1.31 -12.82 -2.20
C GLU A 85 2.00 -12.06 -1.07
N LEU A 86 1.19 -11.33 -0.30
CA LEU A 86 1.66 -10.57 0.83
C LEU A 86 1.85 -11.48 2.04
N LYS A 87 3.09 -11.61 2.50
CA LYS A 87 3.37 -12.21 3.81
C LYS A 87 2.63 -11.45 4.88
N CYS A 88 1.91 -12.17 5.73
CA CYS A 88 1.12 -11.57 6.80
C CYS A 88 1.18 -12.36 8.09
N THR A 89 0.81 -11.71 9.19
CA THR A 89 0.86 -12.32 10.52
C THR A 89 -0.55 -12.66 10.99
N VAL A 90 -0.72 -13.82 11.64
CA VAL A 90 -2.01 -14.27 12.18
C VAL A 90 -2.65 -13.16 13.03
N GLY A 91 -3.92 -12.89 12.78
CA GLY A 91 -4.68 -11.86 13.47
C GLY A 91 -4.47 -10.45 12.93
N GLU A 92 -3.82 -10.31 11.77
CA GLU A 92 -3.81 -9.09 10.99
C GLU A 92 -4.74 -9.19 9.79
N SER A 93 -5.22 -8.03 9.34
CA SER A 93 -5.99 -7.87 8.12
C SER A 93 -5.34 -6.82 7.21
N PHE A 94 -5.20 -7.14 5.93
CA PHE A 94 -4.67 -6.20 4.95
C PHE A 94 -5.64 -5.00 4.79
N GLN A 95 -5.11 -3.78 4.80
CA GLN A 95 -5.89 -2.55 4.69
C GLN A 95 -5.60 -1.79 3.41
N ARG A 96 -4.31 -1.49 3.15
CA ARG A 96 -3.88 -0.64 2.03
C ARG A 96 -2.51 -1.02 1.53
N ALA A 97 -2.27 -0.77 0.25
CA ALA A 97 -0.95 -0.84 -0.37
C ALA A 97 -0.67 0.40 -1.20
N TYR A 98 0.55 0.92 -1.08
CA TYR A 98 1.05 2.01 -1.90
C TYR A 98 2.38 1.64 -2.52
N VAL A 99 2.54 1.87 -3.82
CA VAL A 99 3.87 1.98 -4.42
C VAL A 99 4.38 3.39 -4.15
N VAL A 100 5.61 3.48 -3.64
CA VAL A 100 6.31 4.75 -3.40
C VAL A 100 7.45 4.87 -4.40
N LEU A 101 7.44 5.97 -5.17
CA LEU A 101 8.50 6.35 -6.10
C LEU A 101 9.37 7.42 -5.45
N PRO A 102 10.59 7.08 -4.99
CA PRO A 102 11.50 8.05 -4.39
C PRO A 102 12.02 9.00 -5.47
N VAL A 103 11.47 10.20 -5.53
CA VAL A 103 11.88 11.25 -6.46
C VAL A 103 12.22 12.51 -5.68
N ASP A 104 12.99 13.40 -6.30
CA ASP A 104 13.07 14.76 -5.79
C ASP A 104 11.80 15.52 -6.18
N THR A 105 10.85 15.61 -5.25
CA THR A 105 9.58 16.32 -5.45
C THR A 105 9.76 17.83 -5.65
N SER A 106 10.94 18.39 -5.34
CA SER A 106 11.27 19.79 -5.61
C SER A 106 11.79 20.03 -7.03
N ALA A 107 12.42 19.01 -7.64
CA ALA A 107 12.97 19.07 -8.99
C ALA A 107 12.03 18.47 -10.04
N VAL A 108 11.19 17.50 -9.66
CA VAL A 108 10.31 16.75 -10.54
C VAL A 108 8.87 17.10 -10.22
N ARG A 109 8.19 17.79 -11.13
CA ARG A 109 6.73 17.96 -11.03
C ARG A 109 6.06 16.62 -11.33
N HIS A 110 5.02 16.29 -10.57
CA HIS A 110 4.21 15.07 -10.74
C HIS A 110 3.72 14.93 -12.19
N GLU A 111 3.45 16.05 -12.85
CA GLU A 111 2.98 16.14 -14.25
C GLU A 111 3.97 15.60 -15.29
N ASN A 112 5.23 15.35 -14.90
CA ASN A 112 6.27 14.89 -15.82
C ASN A 112 6.52 13.37 -15.75
N LEU A 113 5.89 12.66 -14.82
CA LEU A 113 6.05 11.22 -14.62
C LEU A 113 4.78 10.47 -14.98
N GLU A 114 4.94 9.48 -15.85
CA GLU A 114 3.89 8.51 -16.16
C GLU A 114 4.22 7.20 -15.47
N VAL A 115 3.29 6.73 -14.64
CA VAL A 115 3.39 5.42 -13.99
C VAL A 115 2.23 4.59 -14.47
N LYS A 116 2.53 3.37 -14.91
CA LYS A 116 1.52 2.40 -15.30
C LYS A 116 1.83 1.05 -14.70
N THR A 117 0.79 0.29 -14.41
CA THR A 117 0.93 -1.15 -14.20
C THR A 117 1.30 -1.80 -15.53
N THR A 118 2.01 -2.92 -15.49
CA THR A 118 2.30 -3.74 -16.68
C THR A 118 1.85 -5.18 -16.50
N SER A 119 1.84 -5.67 -15.25
CA SER A 119 1.23 -6.93 -14.84
C SER A 119 0.29 -6.71 -13.64
N PRO A 120 -0.89 -7.35 -13.60
CA PRO A 120 -1.44 -8.31 -14.58
C PRO A 120 -2.14 -7.66 -15.79
N THR A 121 -2.39 -6.35 -15.76
CA THR A 121 -3.03 -5.62 -16.87
C THR A 121 -2.48 -4.21 -16.90
N ALA A 122 -2.18 -3.69 -18.09
CA ALA A 122 -1.59 -2.38 -18.24
C ALA A 122 -2.61 -1.25 -18.01
N THR A 123 -2.42 -0.46 -16.96
CA THR A 123 -3.33 0.63 -16.56
C THR A 123 -2.52 1.79 -15.98
N PRO A 124 -2.81 3.05 -16.36
CA PRO A 124 -2.15 4.19 -15.75
C PRO A 124 -2.49 4.30 -14.26
N LEU A 125 -1.49 4.63 -13.45
CA LEU A 125 -1.63 4.90 -12.02
C LEU A 125 -1.59 6.41 -11.78
N HIS A 126 -2.46 6.86 -10.88
CA HIS A 126 -2.51 8.27 -10.47
C HIS A 126 -1.88 8.46 -9.11
N ALA A 127 -1.13 9.55 -8.96
CA ALA A 127 -0.49 9.88 -7.70
C ALA A 127 -1.55 10.18 -6.62
N HIS A 128 -1.39 9.54 -5.48
CA HIS A 128 -2.21 9.71 -4.29
C HIS A 128 -1.81 10.97 -3.53
N SER A 129 -2.71 11.95 -3.52
CA SER A 129 -2.50 13.27 -2.91
C SER A 129 -3.00 13.39 -1.48
N ASN A 130 -3.84 12.48 -0.99
CA ASN A 130 -4.38 12.58 0.36
C ASN A 130 -3.29 12.32 1.42
N PRO A 131 -3.41 12.93 2.61
CA PRO A 131 -2.49 12.67 3.72
C PRO A 131 -2.54 11.19 4.14
N THR A 132 -1.37 10.57 4.27
CA THR A 132 -1.19 9.22 4.79
C THR A 132 0.02 9.19 5.72
N THR A 133 0.24 8.06 6.39
CA THR A 133 1.44 7.83 7.21
C THR A 133 2.71 7.72 6.35
N VAL A 134 2.58 7.45 5.05
CA VAL A 134 3.68 7.59 4.09
C VAL A 134 3.95 9.08 3.89
N ALA A 135 5.05 9.58 4.45
CA ALA A 135 5.41 10.99 4.36
C ALA A 135 5.63 11.42 2.91
N GLU A 136 5.21 12.64 2.56
CA GLU A 136 5.41 13.21 1.22
C GLU A 136 6.89 13.32 0.83
N SER A 137 7.77 13.45 1.82
CA SER A 137 9.23 13.46 1.63
C SER A 137 9.78 12.12 1.16
N CYS A 138 9.03 11.02 1.30
CA CYS A 138 9.43 9.71 0.77
C CYS A 138 9.34 9.65 -0.77
N GLY A 139 8.56 10.55 -1.39
CA GLY A 139 8.33 10.58 -2.83
C GLY A 139 6.85 10.48 -3.21
N LEU A 140 6.60 10.15 -4.47
CA LEU A 140 5.25 10.02 -5.01
C LEU A 140 4.63 8.70 -4.58
N ARG A 141 3.34 8.70 -4.27
CA ARG A 141 2.62 7.53 -3.77
C ARG A 141 1.56 7.16 -4.79
N TYR A 142 1.37 5.87 -5.06
CA TYR A 142 0.34 5.36 -5.96
C TYR A 142 -0.44 4.29 -5.21
N ASP A 143 -1.74 4.48 -5.06
CA ASP A 143 -2.60 3.50 -4.39
C ASP A 143 -2.78 2.28 -5.30
N VAL A 144 -2.32 1.14 -4.81
CA VAL A 144 -2.36 -0.14 -5.53
C VAL A 144 -3.14 -1.19 -4.75
N THR A 145 -3.90 -0.77 -3.73
CA THR A 145 -4.60 -1.66 -2.79
C THR A 145 -5.40 -2.75 -3.50
N GLN A 146 -6.13 -2.39 -4.55
CA GLN A 146 -6.97 -3.32 -5.32
C GLN A 146 -6.19 -4.44 -6.01
N HIS A 147 -4.90 -4.24 -6.32
CA HIS A 147 -4.06 -5.28 -6.93
C HIS A 147 -3.58 -6.34 -5.92
N PHE A 148 -3.71 -6.05 -4.63
CA PHE A 148 -3.32 -6.95 -3.54
C PHE A 148 -4.55 -7.47 -2.77
N SER A 149 -5.70 -6.81 -2.87
CA SER A 149 -6.99 -7.27 -2.33
C SER A 149 -7.55 -8.44 -3.15
N GLY A 150 -7.28 -9.67 -2.73
CA GLY A 150 -7.75 -10.90 -3.41
C GLY A 150 -6.70 -11.53 -4.33
N ALA A 151 -5.42 -11.29 -4.06
CA ALA A 151 -4.30 -11.85 -4.81
C ALA A 151 -4.37 -13.37 -4.97
N THR A 152 -4.07 -13.84 -6.18
CA THR A 152 -3.89 -15.26 -6.48
C THR A 152 -2.43 -15.64 -6.24
N GLU A 153 -2.19 -16.76 -5.56
CA GLU A 153 -0.84 -17.31 -5.35
C GLU A 153 -0.03 -17.35 -6.66
N GLY A 154 1.24 -16.95 -6.58
CA GLY A 154 2.17 -16.98 -7.71
C GLY A 154 2.02 -15.86 -8.75
N THR A 155 1.17 -14.86 -8.52
CA THR A 155 1.03 -13.70 -9.43
C THR A 155 1.89 -12.51 -9.01
N SER A 156 2.46 -11.80 -10.00
CA SER A 156 3.30 -10.62 -9.78
C SER A 156 2.56 -9.34 -10.21
N PHE A 157 2.72 -8.30 -9.40
CA PHE A 157 2.30 -6.94 -9.70
C PHE A 157 3.54 -6.13 -10.11
N CYS A 158 3.51 -5.55 -11.32
CA CYS A 158 4.63 -4.81 -11.87
C CYS A 158 4.19 -3.42 -12.31
N VAL A 159 5.07 -2.44 -12.10
CA VAL A 159 4.89 -1.07 -12.58
C VAL A 159 6.06 -0.65 -13.45
N GLN A 160 5.78 0.14 -14.46
CA GLN A 160 6.79 0.80 -15.28
C GLN A 160 6.74 2.30 -15.02
N VAL A 161 7.91 2.90 -14.86
CA VAL A 161 8.08 4.34 -14.64
C VAL A 161 8.66 4.98 -15.90
N GLY A 162 7.89 5.89 -16.49
CA GLY A 162 8.29 6.65 -17.68
C GLY A 162 8.23 8.16 -17.45
N THR A 163 8.76 8.90 -18.42
CA THR A 163 8.57 10.35 -18.55
C THR A 163 7.78 10.63 -19.82
N LEU A 164 7.09 11.77 -19.89
CA LEU A 164 6.36 12.21 -21.10
C LEU A 164 7.25 12.30 -22.37
N GLN A 165 8.58 12.25 -22.21
CA GLN A 165 9.58 12.37 -23.28
C GLN A 165 10.31 11.04 -23.55
N ASP A 166 9.76 9.91 -23.10
CA ASP A 166 10.19 8.54 -23.43
C ASP A 166 11.61 8.17 -22.96
N VAL A 167 12.12 8.88 -21.95
CA VAL A 167 13.35 8.48 -21.24
C VAL A 167 12.97 7.57 -20.08
N LEU A 168 13.60 6.38 -19.99
CA LEU A 168 13.47 5.46 -18.85
C LEU A 168 13.53 6.24 -17.53
N GLY A 169 12.52 6.03 -16.68
CA GLY A 169 12.35 6.73 -15.41
C GLY A 169 13.51 6.56 -14.42
N ASP A 170 14.41 5.61 -14.66
CA ASP A 170 15.59 5.32 -13.82
C ASP A 170 16.50 6.54 -13.61
N LYS A 171 16.50 7.51 -14.53
CA LYS A 171 17.25 8.77 -14.36
C LYS A 171 16.60 9.77 -13.41
N VAL A 172 15.33 9.56 -13.07
CA VAL A 172 14.51 10.48 -12.26
C VAL A 172 14.34 9.96 -10.83
N LEU A 173 14.44 8.65 -10.65
CA LEU A 173 14.35 7.99 -9.35
C LEU A 173 15.66 8.12 -8.55
N LYS A 174 15.56 8.41 -7.26
CA LYS A 174 16.71 8.39 -6.33
C LYS A 174 17.11 6.96 -5.97
N CYS A 175 16.12 6.08 -5.88
CA CYS A 175 16.26 4.67 -5.55
C CYS A 175 15.17 3.88 -6.29
N PRO A 176 15.30 2.54 -6.41
CA PRO A 176 14.19 1.69 -6.85
C PRO A 176 12.92 1.97 -6.05
N PRO A 177 11.73 1.94 -6.68
CA PRO A 177 10.46 2.03 -5.98
C PRO A 177 10.30 0.93 -4.94
N PHE A 178 9.52 1.20 -3.90
CA PHE A 178 9.21 0.20 -2.88
C PHE A 178 7.71 0.17 -2.58
N LEU A 179 7.23 -0.99 -2.14
CA LEU A 179 5.85 -1.22 -1.73
C LEU A 179 5.71 -0.97 -0.23
N VAL A 180 4.69 -0.21 0.14
CA VAL A 180 4.29 0.01 1.53
C VAL A 180 2.93 -0.63 1.75
N THR A 181 2.81 -1.55 2.70
CA THR A 181 1.54 -2.21 3.05
C THR A 181 1.13 -1.91 4.48
N PHE A 182 -0.16 -1.71 4.68
CA PHE A 182 -0.80 -1.39 5.96
C PHE A 182 -1.66 -2.55 6.43
N TRP A 183 -1.52 -2.90 7.70
CA TRP A 183 -2.16 -4.05 8.31
C TRP A 183 -2.83 -3.65 9.62
N GLN A 184 -4.09 -4.03 9.79
CA GLN A 184 -4.82 -3.79 11.03
C GLN A 184 -4.82 -5.06 11.86
N ARG A 185 -4.32 -4.97 13.11
CA ARG A 185 -4.42 -6.07 14.07
C ARG A 185 -5.85 -6.18 14.59
N SER A 186 -6.40 -7.38 14.54
CA SER A 186 -7.69 -7.73 15.13
C SER A 186 -7.61 -7.66 16.66
N PRO A 187 -8.52 -6.93 17.34
CA PRO A 187 -8.49 -6.78 18.80
C PRO A 187 -8.65 -8.09 19.58
N ASN A 188 -9.21 -9.14 18.97
CA ASN A 188 -9.78 -10.28 19.68
C ASN A 188 -8.90 -11.55 19.79
N GLN A 189 -7.61 -11.51 19.40
CA GLN A 189 -6.75 -12.71 19.51
C GLN A 189 -5.92 -12.81 20.80
N PHE A 190 -5.98 -11.80 21.68
CA PHE A 190 -5.55 -11.97 23.07
C PHE A 190 -6.71 -12.53 23.88
N ILE A 191 -6.89 -13.86 23.90
CA ILE A 191 -7.47 -14.71 24.97
C ILE A 191 -7.79 -16.06 24.30
N GLN A 192 -6.81 -16.96 24.23
CA GLN A 192 -7.07 -18.40 24.19
C GLN A 192 -5.81 -19.20 24.56
N GLY A 193 -5.09 -18.73 25.59
CA GLY A 193 -3.88 -19.39 26.11
C GLY A 193 -3.81 -19.42 27.62
N GLY A 194 -4.95 -19.37 28.32
CA GLY A 194 -4.96 -19.33 29.77
C GLY A 194 -6.29 -19.76 30.36
N VAL A 195 -6.57 -21.07 30.34
CA VAL A 195 -7.51 -21.69 31.29
C VAL A 195 -6.93 -23.04 31.72
N ARG A 196 -6.47 -23.04 32.98
CA ARG A 196 -6.25 -24.11 33.97
C ARG A 196 -5.91 -25.52 33.50
#